data_AF-W2GAL9-F1
#
_entry.id   AF-W2GAL9-F1
#
_cell.length_a   1.000
_cell.length_b   1.000
_cell.length_c   1.000
_cell.angle_alpha   90.00
_cell.angle_beta   90.00
_cell.angle_gamma   90.00
#
_symmetry.space_group_name_H-M   'P 1'
#
loop_
_entity.id
_entity.type
_entity.pdbx_description
1 polymer ?
#
loop_
_entity_poly.entity_id
_entity_poly.type
_entity_poly.pdbx_seq_one_letter_code
_entity_poly.pdbx_strand_id
1 'polypeptide(L)' 'VYRDFFVGKTIVIILDNAPAHSQAEDLIKNREDLEMLWLGPYSPMCNPIEGMYCQRRCIDQY' A
#
# COMPACT_ATOMS: atom_id res chain seq x y z
N VAL A 1 -9.78 -2.48 -17.50
CA VAL A 1 -9.11 -3.78 -17.20
C VAL A 1 -8.97 -3.99 -15.70
N TYR A 2 -8.07 -3.31 -14.96
CA TYR A 2 -7.96 -3.61 -13.51
C TYR A 2 -9.18 -3.12 -12.70
N ARG A 3 -9.75 -1.95 -13.03
CA ARG A 3 -10.89 -1.34 -12.32
C ARG A 3 -12.12 -2.26 -12.27
N ASP A 4 -12.34 -3.03 -13.33
CA ASP A 4 -13.46 -3.96 -13.46
C ASP A 4 -13.41 -5.07 -12.39
N PHE A 5 -12.22 -5.44 -11.89
CA PHE A 5 -12.05 -6.44 -10.83
C PHE A 5 -12.43 -5.92 -9.43
N PHE A 6 -12.49 -4.60 -9.25
CA PHE A 6 -12.74 -3.95 -7.96
C PHE A 6 -14.12 -3.29 -7.86
N VAL A 7 -14.96 -3.41 -8.90
CA VAL A 7 -16.34 -2.91 -8.86
C VAL A 7 -17.08 -3.55 -7.68
N GLY A 8 -17.64 -2.69 -6.81
CA GLY A 8 -18.37 -3.12 -5.61
C GLY A 8 -17.50 -3.64 -4.47
N LYS A 9 -16.17 -3.48 -4.53
CA LYS A 9 -15.25 -3.85 -3.45
C LYS A 9 -14.57 -2.60 -2.88
N THR A 10 -14.40 -2.58 -1.56
CA THR A 10 -13.54 -1.60 -0.90
C THR A 10 -12.07 -1.91 -1.22
N ILE A 11 -11.32 -0.88 -1.59
CA ILE A 11 -9.88 -0.96 -1.83
C ILE A 11 -9.16 -0.48 -0.58
N VAL A 12 -8.36 -1.38 0.01
CA VAL A 12 -7.55 -1.06 1.19
C VAL A 12 -6.16 -0.60 0.75
N ILE A 13 -5.77 0.58 1.18
CA ILE A 13 -4.46 1.18 0.96
C ILE A 13 -3.62 0.97 2.22
N ILE A 14 -2.46 0.34 2.09
CA ILE A 14 -1.53 0.07 3.20
C ILE A 14 -0.29 0.93 3.00
N LEU A 15 0.02 1.81 3.96
CA LEU A 15 1.18 2.71 3.89
C LEU A 15 2.07 2.58 5.14
N ASP A 16 3.37 2.74 4.94
CA ASP A 16 4.31 3.01 6.02
C ASP A 16 4.34 4.52 6.35
N ASN A 17 4.99 4.86 7.46
CA ASN A 17 4.97 6.22 8.01
C ASN A 17 5.99 7.17 7.36
N ALA A 18 6.40 6.90 6.11
CA ALA A 18 7.35 7.75 5.41
C ALA A 18 6.78 9.18 5.23
N PRO A 19 7.59 10.25 5.37
CA PRO A 19 7.09 11.63 5.26
C PRO A 19 6.37 11.94 3.93
N ALA A 20 6.73 11.23 2.86
CA ALA A 20 6.09 11.34 1.56
C ALA A 20 4.59 10.98 1.58
N HIS A 21 4.13 10.21 2.58
CA HIS A 21 2.74 9.77 2.72
C HIS A 21 1.89 10.71 3.59
N SER A 22 2.45 11.82 4.09
CA SER A 22 1.77 12.76 4.99
C SER A 22 0.43 13.32 4.49
N GLN A 23 0.18 13.33 3.18
CA GLN A 23 -1.06 13.84 2.57
C GLN A 23 -2.04 12.73 2.17
N ALA A 24 -1.72 11.46 2.44
CA ALA A 24 -2.51 10.33 1.95
C ALA A 24 -3.96 10.34 2.46
N GLU A 25 -4.18 10.74 3.72
CA GLU A 25 -5.53 10.80 4.31
C GLU A 25 -6.41 11.83 3.62
N ASP A 26 -5.86 13.02 3.34
CA ASP A 26 -6.59 14.10 2.69
C ASP A 26 -7.00 13.73 1.25
N LEU A 27 -6.17 12.98 0.54
CA LEU A 27 -6.42 12.56 -0.83
C LEU A 27 -7.58 11.55 -0.94
N ILE A 28 -7.79 10.72 0.08
CA ILE A 28 -8.81 9.67 0.05
C ILE A 28 -10.10 10.06 0.79
N LYS A 29 -10.11 11.19 1.51
CA LYS A 29 -11.23 11.63 2.35
C LYS A 29 -12.60 11.67 1.64
N ASN A 30 -12.62 11.93 0.33
CA ASN A 30 -13.84 12.01 -0.48
C ASN A 30 -14.11 10.73 -1.30
N ARG A 31 -13.46 9.62 -0.98
CA ARG A 31 -13.56 8.35 -1.69
C ARG A 31 -14.11 7.26 -0.78
N GLU A 32 -15.40 6.96 -0.93
CA GLU A 32 -16.10 5.96 -0.10
C GLU A 32 -15.67 4.52 -0.40
N ASP A 33 -15.04 4.27 -1.56
CA ASP A 33 -14.54 2.96 -1.96
C ASP A 33 -13.10 2.70 -1.51
N LEU A 34 -12.48 3.64 -0.77
CA LEU A 34 -11.12 3.53 -0.26
C LEU A 34 -11.11 3.48 1.27
N GLU A 35 -10.34 2.55 1.82
CA GLU A 35 -10.00 2.51 3.24
C GLU A 35 -8.48 2.55 3.40
N MET A 36 -7.99 3.21 4.45
CA MET A 36 -6.55 3.29 4.71
C MET A 36 -6.15 2.62 6.02
N LEU A 37 -5.05 1.88 5.95
CA LEU A 37 -4.41 1.22 7.07
C LEU A 37 -2.97 1.70 7.19
N TRP A 38 -2.66 2.32 8.31
CA TRP A 38 -1.30 2.71 8.67
C TRP A 38 -0.58 1.55 9.34
N LEU A 39 0.64 1.30 8.89
CA LEU A 39 1.50 0.34 9.55
C LEU A 39 2.10 0.94 10.84
N GLY A 40 2.29 0.07 11.84
CA GLY A 40 3.07 0.42 13.01
C GLY A 40 4.49 0.84 12.63
N PRO A 41 5.13 1.74 13.40
CA PRO A 41 6.54 2.10 13.18
C PRO A 41 7.42 0.86 13.06
N TYR A 42 8.40 0.90 12.16
CA TYR A 42 9.38 -0.17 11.96
C TYR A 42 8.78 -1.57 11.72
N SER A 43 7.66 -1.65 10.99
CA SER A 43 6.98 -2.90 10.64
C SER A 43 7.15 -3.30 9.15
N PRO A 44 8.38 -3.42 8.62
CA PRO A 44 8.60 -3.71 7.20
C PRO A 44 8.06 -5.09 6.79
N MET A 45 8.04 -6.05 7.72
CA MET A 45 7.45 -7.38 7.49
C MET A 45 5.94 -7.34 7.24
N CYS A 46 5.27 -6.26 7.67
CA CYS A 46 3.85 -6.03 7.44
C CYS A 46 3.56 -5.21 6.19
N ASN A 47 4.60 -4.71 5.49
CA ASN A 47 4.46 -3.98 4.24
C ASN A 47 4.59 -4.96 3.05
N PRO A 48 3.51 -5.26 2.30
CA PRO A 48 3.57 -6.22 1.20
C PRO A 48 4.60 -5.88 0.12
N ILE A 49 4.90 -4.59 -0.09
CA ILE A 49 5.85 -4.17 -1.12
C ILE A 49 7.31 -4.54 -0.76
N GLU A 50 7.63 -4.66 0.53
CA GLU A 50 8.95 -5.10 0.99
C GLU A 50 9.24 -6.54 0.57
N GLY A 51 8.22 -7.41 0.58
CA GLY A 51 8.33 -8.78 0.08
C GLY A 51 8.70 -8.82 -1.41
N MET A 52 8.09 -7.97 -2.22
CA MET A 52 8.42 -7.82 -3.64
C MET A 52 9.86 -7.33 -3.84
N TYR A 53 10.31 -6.34 -3.06
CA TYR A 53 11.69 -5.84 -3.15
C TYR A 53 12.72 -6.88 -2.71
N CYS A 54 12.42 -7.68 -1.68
CA CYS A 54 13.25 -8.82 -1.29
C CYS A 54 13.37 -9.84 -2.43
N GLN A 55 12.25 -10.24 -3.03
CA GLN A 55 12.27 -11.17 -4.16
C GLN A 55 13.06 -10.62 -5.36
N ARG A 56 12.81 -9.36 -5.72
CA ARG A 56 13.52 -8.71 -6.84
C ARG A 56 15.03 -8.62 -6.58
N ARG A 57 15.44 -8.21 -5.38
CA ARG A 57 16.86 -8.19 -4.99
C ARG A 57 17.51 -9.56 -5.05
N CYS A 58 16.77 -10.63 -4.76
CA CYS A 58 17.28 -11.99 -4.91
C CYS A 58 17.44 -12.37 -6.38
N ILE A 59 16.55 -11.93 -7.29
CA ILE A 59 16.66 -12.20 -8.74
C ILE A 59 17.85 -11.44 -9.33
N ASP A 60 18.06 -10.17 -8.96
CA ASP A 60 19.15 -9.33 -9.48
C ASP A 60 20.56 -9.80 -9.02
N GLN A 61 20.64 -10.83 -8.16
CA GLN A 61 21.88 -11.47 -7.73
C GLN A 61 22.24 -12.74 -8.52
N TYR A 62 21.44 -13.11 -9.53
CA TYR A 62 21.68 -14.20 -10.47
C TYR A 62 21.80 -13.66 -11.90
#